data_AF-A0A147JT37-F1
#
_entry.id   AF-A0A147JT37-F1
#
_cell.length_a   1.000
_cell.length_b   1.000
_cell.length_c   1.000
_cell.angle_alpha   90.00
_cell.angle_beta   90.00
_cell.angle_gamma   90.00
#
_symmetry.space_group_name_H-M   'P 1'
#
loop_
_entity.id
_entity.type
_entity.pdbx_description
1 polymer ?
#
loop_
_entity_poly.entity_id
_entity_poly.type
_entity_poly.pdbx_seq_one_letter_code
_entity_poly.pdbx_strand_id
1 'polypeptide(L)' 'MKEELKKIMIESLYSVMPYIAYLGELKEFIEKEADECENIEAFIEKLKKLNEKSDIIRRTDGQIFLSELRRNLAKLGSD' A
#
# COMPACT_ATOMS: atom_id res chain seq x y z
N MET A 1 -0.96 2.48 -13.36
CA MET A 1 -0.40 3.58 -12.55
C MET A 1 0.92 4.11 -13.14
N LYS A 2 1.37 5.33 -12.80
CA LYS A 2 2.72 5.83 -13.20
C LYS A 2 3.83 5.08 -12.46
N GLU A 3 4.97 4.87 -13.10
CA GLU A 3 6.11 4.11 -12.54
C GLU A 3 6.72 4.72 -11.29
N GLU A 4 6.70 6.04 -11.17
CA GLU A 4 7.10 6.74 -9.95
C GLU A 4 6.21 6.35 -8.76
N LEU A 5 4.89 6.29 -8.96
CA LEU A 5 3.93 5.88 -7.93
C LEU A 5 4.13 4.41 -7.54
N LYS A 6 4.36 3.52 -8.51
CA LYS A 6 4.69 2.13 -8.22
C LYS A 6 5.95 2.01 -7.37
N LYS A 7 7.00 2.78 -7.70
CA LYS A 7 8.24 2.82 -6.93
C LYS A 7 7.99 3.25 -5.49
N ILE A 8 7.19 4.30 -5.29
CA ILE A 8 6.79 4.78 -3.95
C ILE A 8 6.04 3.70 -3.16
N MET A 9 5.16 2.94 -3.82
CA MET A 9 4.45 1.83 -3.17
C MET A 9 5.41 0.74 -2.70
N ILE A 10 6.38 0.35 -3.54
CA ILE A 10 7.39 -0.64 -3.17
C ILE A 10 8.29 -0.13 -2.04
N GLU A 11 8.75 1.12 -2.11
CA GLU A 11 9.56 1.74 -1.06
C GLU A 11 8.80 1.82 0.27
N SER A 12 7.51 2.15 0.22
CA SER A 12 6.63 2.19 1.39
C SER A 12 6.40 0.80 1.98
N LEU A 13 6.34 -0.25 1.15
CA LEU A 13 6.27 -1.62 1.64
C LEU A 13 7.57 -2.01 2.34
N TYR A 14 8.72 -1.72 1.74
CA TYR A 14 10.03 -2.05 2.30
C TYR A 14 10.32 -1.38 3.64
N SER A 15 9.89 -0.13 3.84
CA SER A 15 10.09 0.54 5.12
C SER A 15 9.23 -0.04 6.25
N VAL A 16 8.10 -0.67 5.92
CA VAL A 16 7.21 -1.27 6.93
C VAL A 16 7.33 -2.79 7.07
N MET A 17 8.05 -3.48 6.17
CA MET A 17 8.23 -4.94 6.19
C MET A 17 8.48 -5.53 7.59
N PRO A 18 9.33 -4.94 8.47
CA PRO A 18 9.57 -5.49 9.80
C PRO A 18 8.34 -5.53 10.73
N TYR A 19 7.29 -4.78 10.39
CA TYR A 19 6.06 -4.65 11.18
C TYR A 19 4.86 -5.39 10.59
N ILE A 20 5.03 -6.04 9.43
CA ILE A 20 3.94 -6.72 8.71
C ILE A 20 3.96 -8.22 9.03
N ALA A 21 2.85 -8.73 9.54
CA ALA A 21 2.72 -10.16 9.85
C ALA A 21 2.49 -11.00 8.58
N TYR A 22 1.57 -10.58 7.71
CA TYR A 22 1.22 -11.27 6.46
C TYR A 22 1.84 -10.59 5.24
N LEU A 23 3.18 -10.47 5.26
CA LEU A 23 3.91 -9.73 4.23
C LEU A 23 3.71 -10.29 2.82
N GLY A 24 3.68 -11.61 2.66
CA GLY A 24 3.49 -12.24 1.34
C GLY A 24 2.16 -11.83 0.70
N GLU A 25 1.07 -11.91 1.46
CA GLU A 25 -0.27 -11.56 0.99
C GLU A 25 -0.39 -10.07 0.68
N LEU A 26 0.14 -9.21 1.56
CA LEU A 26 0.10 -7.77 1.34
C LEU A 26 0.95 -7.36 0.12
N LYS A 27 2.11 -8.00 -0.06
CA LYS A 27 2.98 -7.77 -1.22
C LYS A 27 2.32 -8.18 -2.52
N GLU A 28 1.75 -9.38 -2.58
CA GLU A 28 1.03 -9.85 -3.79
C GLU A 28 -0.12 -8.92 -4.15
N PHE A 29 -0.88 -8.46 -3.14
CA PHE A 29 -1.93 -7.47 -3.35
C PHE A 29 -1.37 -6.16 -3.92
N ILE A 30 -0.28 -5.62 -3.34
CA ILE A 30 0.34 -4.37 -3.80
C ILE A 30 0.85 -4.48 -5.23
N GLU A 31 1.58 -5.54 -5.56
CA GLU A 31 2.16 -5.76 -6.89
C GLU A 31 1.07 -5.88 -7.95
N LYS A 32 0.04 -6.71 -7.69
CA LYS A 32 -1.10 -6.86 -8.59
C LYS A 32 -1.81 -5.53 -8.83
N GLU A 33 -2.15 -4.83 -7.75
CA GLU A 33 -2.97 -3.63 -7.84
C GLU A 33 -2.17 -2.41 -8.34
N ALA A 34 -0.84 -2.40 -8.19
CA ALA A 34 0.02 -1.38 -8.82
C ALA A 34 -0.06 -1.42 -10.35
N ASP A 35 -0.25 -2.61 -10.93
CA ASP A 35 -0.41 -2.81 -12.37
C ASP A 35 -1.86 -2.64 -12.84
N GLU A 36 -2.84 -3.08 -12.05
CA GLU A 36 -4.27 -3.03 -12.41
C GLU A 36 -4.94 -1.67 -12.13
N CYS A 37 -4.46 -0.88 -11.16
CA CYS A 37 -5.07 0.41 -10.86
C CYS A 37 -4.59 1.53 -11.80
N GLU A 38 -5.55 2.33 -12.25
CA GLU A 38 -5.30 3.50 -13.09
C GLU A 38 -4.51 4.58 -12.32
N ASN A 39 -4.87 4.83 -11.06
CA ASN A 39 -4.29 5.83 -10.18
C ASN A 39 -4.18 5.35 -8.72
N ILE A 40 -3.53 6.15 -7.88
CA ILE A 40 -3.24 5.80 -6.49
C ILE A 40 -4.50 5.83 -5.62
N GLU A 41 -5.48 6.67 -5.95
CA GLU A 41 -6.75 6.76 -5.25
C GLU A 41 -7.55 5.45 -5.40
N ALA A 42 -7.61 4.89 -6.60
CA ALA A 42 -8.25 3.61 -6.88
C ALA A 42 -7.58 2.47 -6.09
N PHE A 43 -6.26 2.48 -6.01
CA PHE A 43 -5.49 1.53 -5.21
C PHE A 43 -5.85 1.64 -3.71
N ILE A 44 -5.86 2.87 -3.17
CA ILE A 44 -6.20 3.13 -1.75
C ILE A 44 -7.61 2.64 -1.43
N GLU A 45 -8.58 2.88 -2.31
CA GLU A 45 -9.95 2.41 -2.12
C GLU A 45 -10.05 0.87 -2.14
N LYS A 46 -9.32 0.18 -3.02
CA LYS A 46 -9.26 -1.29 -3.01
C LYS A 46 -8.63 -1.82 -1.72
N LEU A 47 -7.54 -1.21 -1.24
CA LEU A 47 -6.91 -1.60 0.02
C LEU A 47 -7.84 -1.41 1.22
N LYS A 48 -8.61 -0.31 1.27
CA LYS A 48 -9.63 -0.10 2.30
C LYS A 48 -10.69 -1.20 2.28
N LYS A 49 -11.19 -1.56 1.10
CA LYS A 49 -12.18 -2.65 0.94
C LYS A 49 -11.63 -4.02 1.33
N LEU A 50 -10.35 -4.28 1.06
CA LEU A 50 -9.66 -5.48 1.55
C LEU A 50 -9.70 -5.49 3.09
N ASN A 51 -9.26 -4.41 3.72
CA ASN A 51 -9.20 -4.26 5.17
C ASN A 51 -10.55 -4.42 5.88
N GLU A 52 -11.66 -4.02 5.26
CA GLU A 52 -13.01 -4.21 5.80
C GLU A 52 -13.40 -5.70 5.94
N LYS A 53 -12.93 -6.54 5.01
CA LYS A 53 -13.25 -7.97 4.94
C LYS A 53 -12.22 -8.85 5.64
N SER A 54 -11.06 -8.30 6.00
CA SER A 54 -9.97 -9.00 6.64
C SER A 54 -10.12 -9.11 8.16
N ASP A 55 -9.41 -10.09 8.74
CA ASP A 55 -9.21 -10.17 10.19
C ASP A 55 -8.36 -9.01 10.72
N ILE A 56 -8.26 -8.93 12.05
CA ILE A 56 -7.62 -7.81 12.73
C ILE A 56 -6.14 -7.64 12.40
N ILE A 57 -5.40 -8.74 12.16
CA ILE A 57 -3.97 -8.68 11.88
C ILE A 57 -3.75 -8.15 10.46
N ARG A 58 -4.42 -8.74 9.46
CA ARG A 58 -4.36 -8.27 8.07
C ARG A 58 -4.83 -6.82 7.91
N ARG A 59 -5.87 -6.44 8.65
CA ARG A 59 -6.33 -5.05 8.70
C ARG A 59 -5.24 -4.13 9.24
N THR A 60 -4.53 -4.55 10.28
CA THR A 60 -3.43 -3.79 10.88
C THR A 60 -2.28 -3.65 9.89
N ASP A 61 -1.87 -4.74 9.22
CA ASP A 61 -0.86 -4.75 8.18
C ASP A 61 -1.18 -3.73 7.06
N GLY A 62 -2.43 -3.74 6.58
CA GLY A 62 -2.89 -2.79 5.57
C GLY A 62 -2.91 -1.33 6.04
N GLN A 63 -3.20 -1.07 7.33
CA GLN A 63 -3.16 0.28 7.89
C GLN A 63 -1.74 0.79 8.10
N ILE A 64 -0.81 -0.06 8.52
CA ILE A 64 0.62 0.26 8.64
C ILE A 64 1.14 0.72 7.27
N PHE A 65 0.92 -0.09 6.24
CA PHE A 65 1.33 0.24 4.89
C PHE A 65 0.65 1.51 4.36
N LEU A 66 -0.67 1.66 4.53
CA LEU A 66 -1.39 2.85 4.06
C LEU A 66 -0.89 4.14 4.71
N SER A 67 -0.53 4.07 6.00
CA SER A 67 0.01 5.21 6.74
C SER A 67 1.36 5.65 6.18
N GLU A 68 2.23 4.70 5.89
CA GLU A 68 3.53 4.96 5.30
C GLU A 68 3.43 5.45 3.85
N LEU A 69 2.56 4.83 3.05
CA LEU A 69 2.31 5.26 1.67
C LEU A 69 1.87 6.72 1.62
N ARG A 70 0.94 7.15 2.49
CA ARG A 70 0.50 8.54 2.60
C ARG A 70 1.64 9.47 2.99
N ARG A 71 2.50 9.06 3.93
CA ARG A 71 3.68 9.82 4.33
C ARG A 71 4.61 10.04 3.14
N ASN A 72 4.85 9.01 2.33
CA ASN A 72 5.75 9.12 1.18
C ASN A 72 5.12 9.94 0.04
N LEU A 73 3.83 9.78 -0.26
CA LEU A 73 3.12 10.62 -1.24
C LEU A 73 3.14 12.11 -0.87
N ALA A 74 2.97 12.44 0.42
CA ALA A 74 3.03 13.82 0.89
C ALA A 74 4.40 14.47 0.65
N LYS A 75 5.49 13.68 0.67
CA LYS A 75 6.84 14.18 0.37
C LYS A 75 6.99 14.57 -1.11
N LEU A 76 6.32 13.91 -2.05
CA LEU A 76 6.37 14.29 -3.46
C LEU A 76 5.57 15.54 -3.80
N GLY A 77 4.48 15.81 -3.07
CA GLY A 77 3.68 17.01 -3.27
C GLY A 77 4.23 18.26 -2.55
N SER A 78 5.36 18.14 -1.86
CA SER A 78 5.99 19.22 -1.09
C SER A 78 7.22 19.86 -1.79
N ASP A 79 7.53 19.44 -3.02
CA ASP A 79 8.47 20.08 -3.95
C ASP A 79 7.71 20.91 -5.01
#